data_AF-A0A4S1E1Q3-F1
#
_entry.id   AF-A0A4S1E1Q3-F1
#
_cell.length_a   1.000
_cell.length_b   1.000
_cell.length_c   1.000
_cell.angle_alpha   90.00
_cell.angle_beta   90.00
_cell.angle_gamma   90.00
#
_symmetry.space_group_name_H-M   'P 1'
#
loop_
_entity.id
_entity.type
_entity.pdbx_description
1 polymer ?
#
loop_
_entity_poly.entity_id
_entity_poly.type
_entity_poly.pdbx_seq_one_letter_code
_entity_poly.pdbx_strand_id
1 'polypeptide(L)'
;MDRVLTSQLRKIEALWHWHPDCTVMKDGTVVKTDNALGNLAVVPVSSQSFKIDLIKGQEDPVQGWYSSEYNKVEASTTSSYSTEIDNDETLVWMLIPGEKTIPNLSVKIISETANGVQIKVTSPHKKWILDIPYQNSSKAKLTKLENP
;
A
#
# COMPACT_ATOMS: atom_id res chain seq x y z
N MET A 1 2.41 -4.19 6.39
CA MET A 1 3.87 -4.14 6.17
C MET A 1 4.27 -5.54 5.81
N ASP A 2 5.02 -5.69 4.74
CA ASP A 2 5.46 -6.98 4.24
C ASP A 2 6.99 -6.99 4.29
N ARG A 3 7.56 -7.89 5.09
CA ARG A 3 9.02 -8.05 5.18
C ARG A 3 9.41 -9.30 4.43
N VAL A 4 10.31 -9.15 3.46
CA VAL A 4 10.83 -10.25 2.67
C VAL A 4 12.27 -10.47 3.06
N LEU A 5 12.62 -11.70 3.45
CA LEU A 5 13.99 -12.09 3.75
C LEU A 5 14.55 -12.87 2.56
N THR A 6 15.69 -12.45 2.03
CA THR A 6 16.31 -13.10 0.86
C THR A 6 17.80 -12.86 0.81
N SER A 7 18.52 -13.84 0.26
CA SER A 7 19.97 -13.78 -0.01
C SER A 7 20.27 -13.77 -1.51
N GLN A 8 19.26 -13.58 -2.35
CA GLN A 8 19.33 -13.64 -3.81
C GLN A 8 18.39 -12.59 -4.42
N LEU A 9 18.67 -12.20 -5.66
CA LEU A 9 17.78 -11.37 -6.46
C LEU A 9 16.40 -12.03 -6.61
N ARG A 10 15.36 -11.31 -6.23
CA ARG A 10 13.96 -11.70 -6.34
C ARG A 10 13.16 -10.59 -6.98
N LYS A 11 12.27 -10.97 -7.90
CA LYS A 11 11.15 -10.11 -8.30
C LYS A 11 10.04 -10.27 -7.27
N ILE A 12 9.56 -9.16 -6.73
CA ILE A 12 8.44 -9.10 -5.80
C ILE A 12 7.25 -8.48 -6.53
N GLU A 13 6.07 -9.05 -6.33
CA GLU A 13 4.80 -8.51 -6.81
C GLU A 13 3.82 -8.44 -5.65
N ALA A 14 3.40 -7.23 -5.30
CA ALA A 14 2.34 -7.00 -4.32
C ALA A 14 1.04 -6.64 -5.06
N LEU A 15 -0.02 -7.41 -4.79
CA LEU A 15 -1.29 -7.31 -5.49
C LEU A 15 -2.35 -6.73 -4.55
N TRP A 16 -3.02 -5.67 -5.01
CA TRP A 16 -4.19 -5.11 -4.33
C TRP A 16 -5.41 -5.26 -5.23
N HIS A 17 -6.38 -6.04 -4.75
CA HIS A 17 -7.62 -6.32 -5.45
C HIS A 17 -8.69 -5.31 -5.05
N TRP A 18 -9.35 -4.70 -6.03
CA TRP A 18 -10.38 -3.70 -5.83
C TRP A 18 -11.76 -4.30 -6.12
N HIS A 19 -12.80 -3.80 -5.45
CA HIS A 19 -14.17 -4.19 -5.78
C HIS A 19 -14.49 -3.76 -7.23
N PRO A 20 -15.24 -4.56 -8.01
CA PRO A 20 -15.55 -4.24 -9.42
C PRO A 20 -16.25 -2.89 -9.61
N ASP A 21 -17.08 -2.48 -8.64
CA ASP A 21 -17.78 -1.19 -8.66
C ASP A 21 -16.89 0.03 -8.39
N CYS A 22 -15.63 -0.16 -7.97
CA CYS A 22 -14.72 0.94 -7.69
C CYS A 22 -14.14 1.52 -8.99
N THR A 23 -14.21 2.84 -9.14
CA THR A 23 -13.44 3.55 -10.17
C THR A 23 -12.00 3.67 -9.69
N VAL A 24 -11.10 2.83 -10.19
CA VAL A 24 -9.70 2.79 -9.77
C VAL A 24 -8.83 3.62 -10.72
N MET A 25 -7.97 4.46 -10.17
CA MET A 25 -7.03 5.29 -10.91
C MET A 25 -5.62 5.23 -10.30
N LYS A 26 -4.61 5.48 -11.14
CA LYS A 26 -3.21 5.60 -10.76
C LYS A 26 -2.77 7.06 -10.83
N ASP A 27 -2.09 7.53 -9.80
CA ASP A 27 -1.54 8.87 -9.65
C ASP A 27 -0.09 8.76 -9.16
N GLY A 28 0.86 8.81 -10.09
CA GLY A 28 2.27 8.50 -9.80
C GLY A 28 2.44 7.07 -9.27
N THR A 29 2.91 6.96 -8.02
CA THR A 29 3.09 5.68 -7.31
C THR A 29 1.86 5.28 -6.47
N VAL A 30 0.83 6.10 -6.44
CA VAL A 30 -0.39 5.86 -5.65
C VAL A 30 -1.45 5.26 -6.55
N VAL A 31 -2.11 4.20 -6.09
CA VAL A 31 -3.36 3.71 -6.69
C VAL A 31 -4.49 4.02 -5.73
N LYS A 32 -5.56 4.62 -6.22
CA LYS A 32 -6.68 5.08 -5.41
C LYS A 32 -8.01 4.90 -6.14
N THR A 33 -9.09 4.97 -5.40
CA THR A 33 -10.43 5.08 -5.99
C THR A 33 -10.85 6.54 -6.17
N ASP A 34 -11.75 6.76 -7.13
CA ASP A 34 -12.45 8.02 -7.39
C ASP A 34 -13.97 7.78 -7.42
N ASN A 35 -14.47 7.24 -6.30
CA ASN A 35 -15.88 6.98 -6.06
C ASN A 35 -16.55 8.25 -5.51
N ALA A 36 -17.87 8.39 -5.67
CA ALA A 36 -18.62 9.50 -5.09
C ALA A 36 -18.53 9.54 -3.55
N LEU A 37 -18.52 8.36 -2.93
CA LEU A 37 -18.32 8.14 -1.49
C LEU A 37 -17.53 6.84 -1.29
N GLY A 38 -16.78 6.75 -0.20
CA GLY A 38 -16.06 5.54 0.18
C GLY A 38 -14.84 5.33 -0.72
N ASN A 39 -13.79 6.08 -0.43
CA ASN A 39 -12.54 6.05 -1.17
C ASN A 39 -11.39 5.48 -0.36
N LEU A 40 -10.45 4.84 -1.07
CA LEU A 40 -9.22 4.32 -0.50
C LEU A 40 -8.05 4.63 -1.42
N ALA A 41 -6.92 5.06 -0.84
CA ALA A 41 -5.64 5.12 -1.52
C ALA A 41 -4.65 4.12 -0.92
N VAL A 42 -3.96 3.40 -1.80
CA VAL A 42 -2.83 2.53 -1.49
C VAL A 42 -1.55 3.28 -1.86
N VAL A 43 -0.79 3.65 -0.84
CA VAL A 43 0.46 4.41 -1.00
C VAL A 43 1.63 3.52 -0.58
N PRO A 44 2.52 3.10 -1.51
CA PRO A 44 3.77 2.48 -1.13
C PRO A 44 4.67 3.51 -0.46
N VAL A 45 5.16 3.19 0.73
CA VAL A 45 6.11 3.99 1.50
C VAL A 45 7.42 3.23 1.50
N SER A 46 8.16 3.27 0.40
CA SER A 46 9.45 2.58 0.27
C SER A 46 10.41 3.44 -0.54
N SER A 47 11.70 3.19 -0.37
CA SER A 47 12.75 3.68 -1.28
C SER A 47 12.76 2.93 -2.61
N GLN A 48 12.12 1.77 -2.69
CA GLN A 48 12.07 0.96 -3.90
C GLN A 48 11.22 1.62 -4.99
N SER A 49 11.70 1.50 -6.24
CA SER A 49 10.92 1.90 -7.41
C SER A 49 9.96 0.78 -7.79
N PHE A 50 8.67 1.09 -7.82
CA PHE A 50 7.64 0.14 -8.23
C PHE A 50 7.20 0.41 -9.66
N LYS A 51 7.23 -0.63 -10.50
CA LYS A 51 6.41 -0.69 -11.70
C LYS A 51 4.98 -1.01 -11.27
N ILE A 52 4.04 -0.13 -11.62
CA ILE A 52 2.63 -0.31 -11.25
C ILE A 52 1.78 -0.53 -12.49
N ASP A 53 1.14 -1.69 -12.55
CA ASP A 53 0.22 -2.10 -13.60
C ASP A 53 -1.21 -2.26 -13.02
N LEU A 54 -2.23 -1.80 -13.75
CA LEU A 54 -3.64 -2.04 -13.43
C LEU A 54 -4.17 -3.14 -14.33
N ILE A 55 -4.41 -4.32 -13.76
CA ILE A 55 -4.82 -5.55 -14.44
C ILE A 55 -6.33 -5.73 -14.22
N LYS A 56 -7.09 -6.07 -15.27
CA LYS A 56 -8.53 -6.31 -15.19
C LYS A 56 -8.92 -7.48 -16.08
N GLY A 57 -9.54 -8.51 -15.50
CA GLY A 57 -10.06 -9.68 -16.22
C GLY A 57 -9.01 -10.44 -17.04
N GLN A 58 -7.80 -10.65 -16.51
CA GLN A 58 -6.73 -11.36 -17.20
C GLN A 58 -6.85 -12.88 -16.97
N GLU A 59 -6.73 -13.67 -18.03
CA GLU A 59 -6.87 -15.14 -17.97
C GLU A 59 -5.54 -15.88 -17.72
N ASP A 60 -4.40 -15.33 -18.16
CA ASP A 60 -3.09 -15.98 -17.99
C ASP A 60 -1.97 -14.98 -17.62
N PRO A 61 -1.41 -15.07 -16.40
CA PRO A 61 -1.98 -15.76 -15.25
C PRO A 61 -3.34 -15.16 -14.86
N VAL A 62 -4.23 -15.97 -14.28
CA VAL A 62 -5.57 -15.52 -13.84
C VAL A 62 -5.43 -14.40 -12.81
N GLN A 63 -5.89 -13.19 -13.15
CA GLN A 63 -5.77 -12.01 -12.27
C GLN A 63 -6.85 -10.96 -12.58
N GLY A 64 -7.29 -10.20 -11.58
CA GLY A 64 -8.30 -9.15 -11.80
C GLY A 64 -9.70 -9.70 -12.04
N TRP A 65 -10.07 -10.73 -11.28
CA TRP A 65 -11.42 -11.29 -11.25
C TRP A 65 -12.00 -11.18 -9.85
N TYR A 66 -13.32 -11.05 -9.76
CA TYR A 66 -14.08 -11.02 -8.52
C TYR A 66 -15.27 -11.98 -8.62
N SER A 67 -15.57 -12.68 -7.52
CA SER A 67 -16.69 -13.61 -7.43
C SER A 67 -17.38 -13.41 -6.09
N SER A 68 -18.54 -12.75 -6.10
CA SER A 68 -19.38 -12.56 -4.91
C SER A 68 -20.19 -13.82 -4.57
N GLU A 69 -20.46 -14.65 -5.56
CA GLU A 69 -21.27 -15.87 -5.45
C GLU A 69 -20.68 -16.97 -6.33
N TYR A 70 -20.95 -18.23 -5.98
CA TYR A 70 -20.50 -19.39 -6.73
C TYR A 70 -20.93 -19.29 -8.22
N ASN A 71 -20.01 -19.61 -9.13
CA ASN A 71 -20.19 -19.55 -10.59
C ASN A 71 -20.52 -18.16 -11.17
N LYS A 72 -20.45 -17.08 -10.38
CA LYS A 72 -20.51 -15.71 -10.89
C LYS A 72 -19.13 -15.09 -10.79
N VAL A 73 -18.55 -14.73 -11.94
CA VAL A 73 -17.27 -14.03 -12.02
C VAL A 73 -17.45 -12.77 -12.85
N GLU A 74 -16.82 -11.70 -12.40
CA GLU A 74 -16.74 -10.45 -13.15
C GLU A 74 -15.33 -9.88 -13.08
N ALA A 75 -14.97 -9.09 -14.09
CA ALA A 75 -13.66 -8.48 -14.15
C ALA A 75 -13.54 -7.34 -13.14
N SER A 76 -12.54 -7.42 -12.26
CA SER A 76 -12.23 -6.41 -11.25
C SER A 76 -10.82 -5.88 -11.46
N THR A 77 -10.57 -4.64 -11.03
CA THR A 77 -9.21 -4.09 -11.12
C THR A 77 -8.35 -4.72 -10.02
N THR A 78 -7.15 -5.20 -10.39
CA THR A 78 -6.04 -5.45 -9.48
C THR A 78 -4.93 -4.47 -9.80
N SER A 79 -4.43 -3.74 -8.82
CA SER A 79 -3.15 -3.05 -8.96
C SER A 79 -2.00 -3.95 -8.54
N SER A 80 -1.08 -4.20 -9.47
CA SER A 80 0.17 -4.91 -9.24
C SER A 80 1.31 -3.91 -9.04
N TYR A 81 2.02 -4.04 -7.94
CA TYR A 81 3.23 -3.29 -7.62
C TYR A 81 4.42 -4.25 -7.71
N SER A 82 5.21 -4.12 -8.78
CA SER A 82 6.37 -4.95 -9.02
C SER A 82 7.67 -4.20 -8.75
N THR A 83 8.59 -4.86 -8.05
CA THR A 83 9.96 -4.37 -7.83
C THR A 83 10.93 -5.55 -7.77
N GLU A 84 12.23 -5.26 -7.79
CA GLU A 84 13.29 -6.25 -7.61
C GLU A 84 14.06 -5.93 -6.32
N ILE A 85 14.39 -6.96 -5.55
CA ILE A 85 15.17 -6.86 -4.31
C ILE A 85 16.30 -7.89 -4.36
N ASP A 86 17.49 -7.54 -3.89
CA ASP A 86 18.66 -8.43 -3.80
C ASP A 86 19.10 -8.72 -2.35
N ASN A 87 18.48 -8.05 -1.38
CA ASN A 87 18.62 -8.28 0.06
C ASN A 87 17.26 -8.24 0.77
N ASP A 88 17.27 -8.48 2.08
CA ASP A 88 16.11 -8.29 2.94
C ASP A 88 15.51 -6.90 2.74
N GLU A 89 14.20 -6.82 2.54
CA GLU A 89 13.51 -5.56 2.26
C GLU A 89 12.17 -5.51 2.99
N THR A 90 11.78 -4.31 3.43
CA THR A 90 10.47 -4.06 4.01
C THR A 90 9.62 -3.18 3.09
N LEU A 91 8.50 -3.72 2.64
CA LEU A 91 7.48 -2.97 1.93
C LEU A 91 6.46 -2.42 2.92
N VAL A 92 6.41 -1.10 3.04
CA VAL A 92 5.42 -0.43 3.87
C VAL A 92 4.30 0.10 2.99
N TRP A 93 3.06 -0.16 3.37
CA TRP A 93 1.87 0.29 2.67
C TRP A 93 1.05 1.18 3.60
N MET A 94 0.74 2.40 3.16
CA MET A 94 -0.28 3.20 3.82
C MET A 94 -1.60 3.07 3.08
N LEU A 95 -2.62 2.67 3.83
CA LEU A 95 -4.01 2.62 3.41
C LEU A 95 -4.72 3.86 3.95
N ILE A 96 -5.09 4.78 3.07
CA ILE A 96 -5.69 6.06 3.44
C ILE A 96 -7.16 6.06 3.03
N PRO A 97 -8.09 5.89 3.98
CA PRO A 97 -9.50 6.05 3.68
C PRO A 97 -9.86 7.52 3.52
N GLY A 98 -10.81 7.80 2.63
CA GLY A 98 -11.44 9.11 2.46
C GLY A 98 -12.92 8.95 2.15
N GLU A 99 -13.77 9.83 2.67
CA GLU A 99 -15.20 9.74 2.38
C GLU A 99 -15.48 10.20 0.94
N LYS A 100 -15.31 11.50 0.67
CA LYS A 100 -15.47 12.09 -0.67
C LYS A 100 -14.16 12.20 -1.44
N THR A 101 -13.11 12.59 -0.73
CA THR A 101 -11.76 12.75 -1.29
C THR A 101 -10.75 12.12 -0.35
N ILE A 102 -9.63 11.66 -0.92
CA ILE A 102 -8.50 11.14 -0.14
C ILE A 102 -7.82 12.32 0.57
N PRO A 103 -7.65 12.29 1.91
CA PRO A 103 -6.96 13.35 2.62
C PRO A 103 -5.50 13.44 2.18
N ASN A 104 -5.00 14.67 2.04
CA ASN A 104 -3.61 14.90 1.65
C ASN A 104 -2.67 14.57 2.83
N LEU A 105 -2.04 13.39 2.77
CA LEU A 105 -1.06 12.93 3.74
C LEU A 105 0.27 12.66 3.04
N SER A 106 1.36 13.13 3.63
CA SER A 106 2.73 12.78 3.23
C SER A 106 3.30 11.79 4.23
N VAL A 107 3.91 10.72 3.72
CA VAL A 107 4.46 9.64 4.53
C VAL A 107 5.89 9.38 4.11
N LYS A 108 6.78 9.18 5.08
CA LYS A 108 8.19 8.83 4.83
C LYS A 108 8.70 7.88 5.89
N ILE A 109 9.47 6.88 5.49
CA ILE A 109 10.29 6.11 6.43
C ILE A 109 11.39 7.04 6.96
N ILE A 110 11.53 7.13 8.29
CA ILE A 110 12.60 7.87 8.96
C ILE A 110 13.76 6.94 9.28
N SER A 111 13.46 5.73 9.74
CA SER A 111 14.47 4.71 10.01
C SER A 111 13.90 3.30 9.86
N GLU A 112 14.78 2.38 9.48
CA GLU A 112 14.52 0.95 9.45
C GLU A 112 15.63 0.27 10.24
N THR A 113 15.26 -0.65 11.13
CA THR A 113 16.17 -1.39 12.00
C THR A 113 15.82 -2.86 11.98
N ALA A 114 16.66 -3.74 12.54
CA ALA A 114 16.33 -5.16 12.64
C ALA A 114 14.99 -5.45 13.36
N ASN A 115 14.54 -4.53 14.22
CA ASN A 115 13.38 -4.70 15.12
C ASN A 115 12.08 -4.07 14.60
N GLY A 116 12.16 -3.13 13.65
CA GLY A 116 11.00 -2.41 13.15
C GLY A 116 11.33 -1.21 12.29
N VAL A 117 10.28 -0.51 11.87
CA VAL A 117 10.33 0.69 11.04
C VAL A 117 9.73 1.86 11.80
N GLN A 118 10.37 3.02 11.68
CA GLN A 118 9.83 4.30 12.14
C GLN A 118 9.39 5.13 10.93
N ILE A 119 8.16 5.63 10.97
CA ILE A 119 7.52 6.34 9.86
C ILE A 119 7.06 7.72 10.34
N LYS A 120 7.33 8.75 9.53
CA LYS A 120 6.73 10.07 9.70
C LYS A 120 5.48 10.17 8.87
N VAL A 121 4.38 10.60 9.49
CA VAL A 121 3.13 10.95 8.80
C VAL A 121 2.88 12.43 8.99
N THR A 122 2.63 13.14 7.91
CA THR A 122 2.38 14.59 7.90
C THR A 122 1.06 14.86 7.20
N SER A 123 0.16 15.52 7.92
CA SER A 123 -1.03 16.18 7.37
C SER A 123 -0.80 17.70 7.33
N PRO A 124 -1.70 18.49 6.72
CA PRO A 124 -1.57 19.94 6.70
C PRO A 124 -1.43 20.60 8.08
N HIS A 125 -2.02 19.99 9.13
CA HIS A 125 -2.09 20.59 10.47
C HIS A 125 -1.37 19.80 11.56
N LYS A 126 -1.02 18.54 11.31
CA LYS A 126 -0.52 17.62 12.33
C LYS A 126 0.58 16.74 11.76
N LYS A 127 1.55 16.43 12.61
CA LYS A 127 2.64 15.51 12.31
C LYS A 127 2.65 14.40 13.35
N TRP A 128 2.98 13.20 12.92
CA TRP A 128 3.08 12.04 13.77
C TRP A 128 4.33 11.24 13.41
N ILE A 129 4.86 10.53 14.41
CA ILE A 129 5.84 9.47 14.25
C ILE A 129 5.17 8.17 14.67
N LEU A 130 5.23 7.16 13.81
CA LEU A 130 4.79 5.81 14.12
C LEU A 130 6.01 4.92 14.24
N ASP A 131 6.15 4.24 15.38
CA ASP A 131 7.11 3.17 15.59
C ASP A 131 6.39 1.84 15.43
N ILE A 132 6.74 1.06 14.40
CA ILE A 132 6.08 -0.20 14.07
C ILE A 132 7.09 -1.34 14.17
N PRO A 133 7.02 -2.17 15.24
CA PRO A 133 7.88 -3.35 15.39
C PRO A 133 7.42 -4.49 14.49
N TYR A 134 8.35 -5.31 13.98
CA TYR A 134 7.99 -6.42 13.09
C TYR A 134 7.26 -7.58 13.78
N GLN A 135 7.65 -7.91 15.01
CA GLN A 135 7.21 -9.16 15.66
C GLN A 135 6.16 -8.97 16.76
N ASN A 136 5.96 -7.75 17.27
CA ASN A 136 5.06 -7.52 18.41
C ASN A 136 4.24 -6.25 18.25
N SER A 137 3.07 -6.38 17.62
CA SER A 137 2.17 -5.26 17.32
C SER A 137 1.72 -4.47 18.55
N SER A 138 1.67 -5.08 19.75
CA SER A 138 1.30 -4.37 20.98
C SER A 138 2.31 -3.28 21.39
N LYS A 139 3.53 -3.33 20.86
CA LYS A 139 4.57 -2.32 21.06
C LYS A 139 4.53 -1.20 20.01
N ALA A 140 3.59 -1.23 19.06
CA ALA A 140 3.43 -0.14 18.11
C ALA A 140 3.07 1.14 18.85
N LYS A 141 3.73 2.25 18.50
CA LYS A 141 3.52 3.55 19.16
C LYS A 141 3.25 4.64 18.14
N LEU A 142 2.33 5.52 18.50
CA LEU A 142 2.02 6.75 17.76
C LEU A 142 2.38 7.94 18.64
N THR A 143 3.35 8.73 18.20
CA THR A 143 3.74 9.97 18.87
C THR A 143 3.29 11.14 18.02
N LYS A 144 2.45 12.01 18.59
CA LYS A 144 2.09 13.28 17.95
C LYS A 144 3.24 14.26 18.16
N LEU A 145 3.71 14.89 17.08
CA LEU A 145 4.66 15.99 17.18
C LEU A 145 3.86 17.27 17.38
N GLU A 146 4.16 18.01 18.45
CA GLU A 146 3.65 19.36 18.63
C GLU A 146 4.32 20.28 17.59
N ASN A 147 3.56 21.24 17.06
CA ASN A 147 4.18 22.28 16.24
C ASN A 147 5.01 23.17 17.18
N PRO A 148 6.21 23.59 16.77
CA PRO A 148 6.97 24.59 17.52
C PRO A 148 6.21 25.90 17.66
#